data_AF-A0A2N8C2L1-F1
#
_entry.id   AF-A0A2N8C2L1-F1
#
_cell.length_a   1.000
_cell.length_b   1.000
_cell.length_c   1.000
_cell.angle_alpha   90.00
_cell.angle_beta   90.00
_cell.angle_gamma   90.00
#
_symmetry.space_group_name_H-M   'P 1'
#
loop_
_entity.id
_entity.type
_entity.pdbx_description
1 polymer ?
#
loop_
_entity_poly.entity_id
_entity_poly.type
_entity_poly.pdbx_seq_one_letter_code
_entity_poly.pdbx_strand_id
1 'polypeptide(L)'
;MNTYRHTFAAVCPSDGELIIYRLEVRSPKMIWVEHIKAATAIIKEGWHEQIADRLAEDIGGDQTLIATHQGVEIETVRLSG
;
A
#
# COMPACT_ATOMS: atom_id res chain seq x y z
N MET A 1 -15.16 0.28 -13.16
CA MET A 1 -13.86 0.50 -12.50
C MET A 1 -14.15 1.05 -11.12
N ASN A 2 -13.82 0.31 -10.08
CA ASN A 2 -13.98 0.70 -8.69
C ASN A 2 -12.65 1.27 -8.19
N THR A 3 -12.69 2.24 -7.29
CA THR A 3 -11.51 2.84 -6.68
C THR A 3 -11.64 2.82 -5.17
N TYR A 4 -10.64 2.25 -4.50
CA TYR A 4 -10.55 2.13 -3.06
C TYR A 4 -9.36 2.96 -2.58
N ARG A 5 -9.53 3.68 -1.47
CA ARG A 5 -8.44 4.44 -0.85
C ARG A 5 -8.37 4.12 0.63
N HIS A 6 -7.16 3.84 1.11
CA HIS A 6 -6.92 3.56 2.51
C HIS A 6 -5.59 4.18 2.96
N THR A 7 -5.54 4.58 4.22
CA THR A 7 -4.35 5.10 4.86
C THR A 7 -3.96 4.18 5.99
N PHE A 8 -2.71 3.75 6.00
CA PHE A 8 -2.15 2.91 7.03
C PHE A 8 -0.73 3.35 7.36
N ALA A 9 -0.18 2.83 8.45
CA ALA A 9 1.16 3.15 8.90
C ALA A 9 2.01 1.89 9.00
N ALA A 10 3.28 2.00 8.61
CA ALA A 10 4.28 0.97 8.81
C ALA A 10 5.62 1.61 9.18
N VAL A 11 6.46 0.87 9.88
CA VAL A 11 7.78 1.32 10.33
C VAL A 11 8.81 1.09 9.22
N CYS A 12 9.69 2.06 9.04
CA CYS A 12 10.88 1.88 8.21
C CYS A 12 11.91 1.01 8.95
N PRO A 13 12.38 -0.10 8.37
CA PRO A 13 13.38 -0.95 9.02
C PRO A 13 14.77 -0.28 9.15
N SER A 14 15.03 0.79 8.40
CA SER A 14 16.34 1.48 8.41
C SER A 14 16.56 2.39 9.61
N ASP A 15 15.51 3.10 10.05
CA ASP A 15 15.61 4.18 11.03
C ASP A 15 14.50 4.14 12.10
N GLY A 16 13.56 3.20 11.99
CA GLY A 16 12.45 3.06 12.92
C GLY A 16 11.38 4.14 12.80
N GLU A 17 11.42 5.00 11.77
CA GLU A 17 10.41 6.03 11.57
C GLU A 17 9.07 5.41 11.20
N LEU A 18 7.99 5.93 11.81
CA LEU A 18 6.62 5.55 11.43
C LEU A 18 6.20 6.33 10.19
N ILE A 19 6.04 5.63 9.07
CA ILE A 19 5.65 6.22 7.79
C ILE A 19 4.14 6.05 7.58
N ILE A 20 3.48 7.11 7.12
CA ILE A 20 2.07 7.10 6.72
C ILE A 20 1.96 6.87 5.22
N TYR A 21 1.29 5.79 4.83
CA TYR A 21 1.06 5.40 3.44
C TYR A 21 -0.35 5.72 2.99
N ARG A 22 -0.46 6.23 1.76
CA ARG A 22 -1.72 6.37 1.02
C ARG A 22 -1.77 5.30 -0.07
N LEU A 23 -2.62 4.30 0.13
CA LEU A 23 -2.90 3.25 -0.83
C LEU A 23 -4.13 3.62 -1.67
N GLU A 24 -3.99 3.53 -2.99
CA GLU A 24 -5.09 3.50 -3.94
C GLU A 24 -5.08 2.16 -4.67
N VAL A 25 -6.25 1.51 -4.78
CA VAL A 25 -6.45 0.30 -5.59
C VAL A 25 -7.61 0.51 -6.55
N ARG A 26 -7.38 0.18 -7.81
CA ARG A 26 -8.36 0.27 -8.91
C ARG A 26 -8.62 -1.12 -9.46
N SER A 27 -9.88 -1.51 -9.53
CA SER A 27 -10.25 -2.85 -10.02
C SER A 27 -11.58 -2.85 -10.76
N PRO A 28 -11.73 -3.66 -11.83
CA PRO A 28 -13.04 -3.87 -12.46
C PRO A 28 -13.96 -4.74 -11.60
N LYS A 29 -13.42 -5.52 -10.66
CA LYS A 29 -14.16 -6.39 -9.73
C LYS A 29 -14.32 -5.70 -8.38
N MET A 30 -15.28 -6.16 -7.59
CA MET A 30 -15.40 -5.73 -6.20
C MET A 30 -14.24 -6.31 -5.39
N ILE A 31 -13.59 -5.47 -4.59
CA ILE A 31 -12.66 -5.87 -3.53
C ILE A 31 -13.36 -5.57 -2.19
N TRP A 32 -13.33 -6.53 -1.27
CA TRP A 32 -13.89 -6.37 0.07
C TRP A 32 -13.05 -5.36 0.85
N VAL A 33 -13.68 -4.36 1.47
CA VAL A 33 -12.95 -3.33 2.23
C VAL A 33 -12.26 -3.94 3.45
N GLU A 34 -12.82 -5.01 4.01
CA GLU A 34 -12.23 -5.80 5.08
C GLU A 34 -10.92 -6.46 4.65
N HIS A 35 -10.83 -6.90 3.39
CA HIS A 35 -9.62 -7.50 2.83
C HIS A 35 -8.49 -6.45 2.74
N ILE A 36 -8.79 -5.25 2.24
CA ILE A 36 -7.83 -4.13 2.19
C ILE A 36 -7.36 -3.75 3.60
N LYS A 37 -8.29 -3.66 4.56
CA LYS A 37 -7.97 -3.36 5.96
C LYS A 37 -7.11 -4.45 6.59
N ALA A 38 -7.42 -5.73 6.34
CA ALA A 38 -6.64 -6.83 6.88
C ALA A 38 -5.22 -6.87 6.29
N ALA A 39 -5.10 -6.76 4.96
CA ALA A 39 -3.81 -6.79 4.25
C ALA A 39 -2.89 -5.62 4.66
N THR A 40 -3.43 -4.44 4.90
CA THR A 40 -2.64 -3.31 5.39
C THR A 40 -2.33 -3.40 6.89
N ALA A 41 -3.25 -3.93 7.71
CA ALA A 41 -3.04 -4.03 9.16
C ALA A 41 -1.93 -5.02 9.57
N ILE A 42 -1.65 -6.04 8.76
CA ILE A 42 -0.57 -7.01 9.03
C ILE A 42 0.83 -6.45 8.73
N ILE A 43 0.93 -5.37 7.95
CA ILE A 43 2.20 -4.74 7.60
C ILE A 43 2.58 -3.79 8.73
N LYS A 44 3.52 -4.22 9.58
CA LYS A 44 4.03 -3.42 10.70
C LYS A 44 5.34 -2.72 10.38
N GLU A 45 6.13 -3.32 9.50
CA GLU A 45 7.45 -2.85 9.09
C GLU A 45 7.74 -3.32 7.67
N GLY A 46 8.48 -2.54 6.90
CA GLY A 46 8.97 -2.94 5.57
C GLY A 46 9.47 -1.78 4.73
N TRP A 47 10.22 -2.09 3.67
CA TRP A 47 10.62 -1.10 2.67
C TRP A 47 9.43 -0.75 1.76
N HIS A 48 9.34 0.49 1.29
CA HIS A 48 8.20 1.00 0.50
C HIS A 48 7.84 0.09 -0.68
N GLU A 49 8.83 -0.32 -1.46
CA GLU A 49 8.65 -1.17 -2.64
C GLU A 49 8.18 -2.57 -2.26
N GLN A 50 8.71 -3.13 -1.17
CA GLN A 50 8.31 -4.47 -0.68
C GLN A 50 6.88 -4.46 -0.15
N ILE A 51 6.49 -3.40 0.56
CA ILE A 51 5.11 -3.18 1.00
C ILE A 51 4.20 -3.09 -0.24
N ALA A 52 4.62 -2.36 -1.28
CA ALA A 52 3.86 -2.26 -2.52
C ALA A 52 3.69 -3.62 -3.22
N ASP A 53 4.76 -4.40 -3.34
CA ASP A 53 4.75 -5.74 -3.96
C ASP A 53 3.80 -6.68 -3.22
N ARG A 54 3.92 -6.72 -1.89
CA ARG A 54 3.05 -7.55 -1.03
C ARG A 54 1.59 -7.17 -1.15
N LEU A 55 1.27 -5.87 -1.12
CA LEU A 55 -0.12 -5.41 -1.25
C LEU A 55 -0.70 -5.76 -2.64
N ALA A 56 0.11 -5.69 -3.70
CA ALA A 56 -0.32 -6.04 -5.04
C ALA A 56 -0.63 -7.54 -5.16
N GLU A 57 0.20 -8.38 -4.53
CA GLU A 57 -0.03 -9.83 -4.45
C GLU A 57 -1.26 -10.17 -3.60
N ASP A 58 -1.40 -9.56 -2.42
CA ASP A 58 -2.46 -9.88 -1.46
C ASP A 58 -3.84 -9.36 -1.92
N ILE A 59 -3.91 -8.14 -2.45
CA ILE A 59 -5.18 -7.46 -2.78
C ILE A 59 -5.54 -7.62 -4.27
N GLY A 60 -4.54 -7.58 -5.16
CA GLY A 60 -4.72 -7.49 -6.61
C GLY A 60 -5.21 -6.12 -7.09
N GLY A 61 -5.51 -6.03 -8.39
CA GLY A 61 -5.90 -4.78 -9.04
C GLY A 61 -4.71 -3.86 -9.34
N ASP A 62 -4.99 -2.73 -10.02
CA ASP A 62 -3.99 -1.70 -10.27
C ASP A 62 -3.80 -0.89 -8.99
N GLN A 63 -2.58 -0.87 -8.47
CA GLN A 63 -2.24 -0.24 -7.21
C GLN A 63 -1.33 0.97 -7.42
N THR A 64 -1.59 2.02 -6.63
CA THR A 64 -0.65 3.11 -6.38
C THR A 64 -0.42 3.24 -4.87
N LEU A 65 0.84 3.27 -4.45
CA LEU A 65 1.24 3.47 -3.05
C LEU A 65 2.15 4.70 -2.95
N ILE A 66 1.74 5.65 -2.11
CA ILE A 66 2.46 6.91 -1.90
C ILE A 66 2.78 7.08 -0.43
N ALA A 67 3.99 7.52 -0.11
CA ALA A 67 4.40 7.93 1.21
C ALA A 67 5.49 9.00 1.16
N THR A 68 5.71 9.68 2.28
CA THR A 68 6.87 10.56 2.47
C THR A 68 7.77 9.96 3.55
N HIS A 69 9.05 9.77 3.25
CA HIS A 69 10.06 9.28 4.18
C HIS A 69 11.27 10.21 4.15
N GLN A 70 11.70 10.73 5.31
CA GLN A 70 12.83 11.67 5.42
C GLN A 70 12.72 12.90 4.48
N GLY A 71 11.49 13.38 4.25
CA GLY A 71 11.22 14.52 3.36
C GLY A 71 11.20 14.21 1.86
N VAL A 72 11.35 12.94 1.47
CA VAL A 72 11.25 12.47 0.08
C VAL A 72 9.91 11.79 -0.14
N GLU A 73 9.15 12.21 -1.15
CA GLU A 73 7.94 11.51 -1.58
C GLU A 73 8.31 10.35 -2.49
N ILE A 74 7.77 9.17 -2.20
CA ILE A 74 7.98 7.94 -2.94
C ILE A 74 6.61 7.49 -3.45
N GLU A 75 6.51 7.27 -4.76
CA GLU A 75 5.33 6.73 -5.42
C GLU A 75 5.71 5.45 -6.15
N THR A 76 4.96 4.37 -5.91
CA THR A 76 5.07 3.13 -6.68
C THR A 76 3.74 2.74 -7.28
N VAL A 77 3.82 2.16 -8.48
CA VAL A 77 2.67 1.66 -9.23
C VAL A 77 2.87 0.17 -9.53
N ARG A 78 1.82 -0.63 -9.37
CA ARG A 78 1.74 -2.03 -9.80
C ARG A 78 0.49 -2.21 -10.64
N LEU A 79 0.63 -2.70 -11.87
CA LEU A 79 -0.49 -2.87 -12.81
C LEU A 79 -0.80 -4.36 -12.94
N SER A 80 -2.07 -4.74 -12.77
CA SER A 80 -2.51 -6.15 -12.71
C SER A 80 -2.92 -6.69 -14.08
N GLY A 81 -2.10 -6.44 -15.12
CA GLY A 81 -2.39 -6.68 -16.54
C GLY A 81 -3.16 -7.95 -16.89
#